data_AF-A0A8S9B303-F1
#
_entry.id   AF-A0A8S9B303-F1
#
_cell.length_a   1.000
_cell.length_b   1.000
_cell.length_c   1.000
_cell.angle_alpha   90.00
_cell.angle_beta   90.00
_cell.angle_gamma   90.00
#
_symmetry.space_group_name_H-M   'P 1'
#
loop_
_entity.id
_entity.type
_entity.pdbx_description
1 polymer ?
#
loop_
_entity_poly.entity_id
_entity_poly.type
_entity_poly.pdbx_seq_one_letter_code
_entity_poly.pdbx_strand_id
1 'polypeptide(L)'
;MAPKKQAHQTTERHPFLLTAQDVAQQLATNIETGLSKRQVTDLQKDLPPNELEGGGGIAWYKILIKQMTNAMILVLVFAMALSFGVGDHIEGGVLAAVIALNVSIGFFQEFKAEKKMDSLRALSSPSAAVLRDGRVDVIPSAEVVPGDIVILKTGDTVPADIRVFEAMNFNCDEKSLTGEAEPVEKRVENNIIVPGSGDRLATEAGEVGIGDRFNMAYSTTTVTKGRGRGIVTSTGMQTEVGKIAASTTKKHRKPGRSMNYKKYGKAQPVKGLTKRIYDFVGKFLGLTEGTPLQRKLSAVAYILFGCAIILAIIVFGVNKFNVTDEVAIYAISTGIAIIPESLIAQVTPFCTQQPMAANNH
;
A
#
# COMPACT_ATOMS: atom_id res chain seq x y z
N MET A 1 9.47 -20.43 -7.68
CA MET A 1 8.64 -20.09 -8.86
C MET A 1 9.35 -19.00 -9.62
N ALA A 2 9.87 -19.33 -10.82
CA ALA A 2 10.47 -18.33 -11.70
C ALA A 2 9.37 -17.36 -12.18
N PRO A 3 9.65 -16.06 -12.35
CA PRO A 3 8.66 -15.14 -12.90
C PRO A 3 8.37 -15.57 -14.34
N LYS A 4 7.10 -15.84 -14.65
CA LYS A 4 6.63 -16.00 -16.03
C LYS A 4 7.11 -14.80 -16.83
N LYS A 5 7.89 -15.02 -17.89
CA LYS A 5 8.34 -13.97 -18.81
C LYS A 5 7.12 -13.15 -19.24
N GLN A 6 7.12 -11.87 -18.90
CA GLN A 6 6.13 -10.85 -19.30
C GLN A 6 6.32 -10.52 -20.79
N ALA A 7 6.05 -11.49 -21.67
CA ALA A 7 6.43 -11.45 -23.09
C ALA A 7 5.64 -10.44 -23.96
N HIS A 8 4.74 -9.64 -23.38
CA HIS A 8 3.93 -8.66 -24.11
C HIS A 8 4.17 -7.20 -23.70
N GLN A 9 5.15 -6.92 -22.82
CA GLN A 9 5.42 -5.55 -22.34
C GLN A 9 6.86 -5.08 -22.53
N THR A 10 7.76 -5.94 -23.00
CA THR A 10 9.18 -5.57 -23.18
C THR A 10 9.45 -5.32 -24.66
N THR A 11 9.35 -4.05 -25.07
CA THR A 11 9.91 -3.60 -26.34
C THR A 11 11.44 -3.79 -26.29
N GLU A 12 12.07 -4.28 -27.37
CA GLU A 12 13.52 -4.53 -27.39
C GLU A 12 14.35 -3.25 -27.11
N ARG A 13 13.77 -2.09 -27.46
CA ARG A 13 14.28 -0.75 -27.16
C ARG A 13 13.19 0.06 -26.47
N HIS A 14 13.58 1.06 -25.68
CA HIS A 14 12.61 1.89 -24.98
C HIS A 14 11.71 2.65 -25.98
N PRO A 15 10.38 2.75 -25.76
CA PRO A 15 9.45 3.34 -26.72
C PRO A 15 9.77 4.76 -27.21
N PHE A 16 10.40 5.60 -26.38
CA PHE A 16 10.84 6.94 -26.76
C PHE A 16 11.84 6.95 -27.94
N LEU A 17 12.63 5.88 -28.12
CA LEU A 17 13.60 5.75 -29.21
C LEU A 17 12.94 5.33 -30.54
N LEU A 18 11.73 4.78 -30.46
CA LEU A 18 11.02 4.19 -31.59
C LEU A 18 10.05 5.19 -32.21
N THR A 19 9.75 4.97 -33.50
CA THR A 19 8.65 5.69 -34.16
C THR A 19 7.31 5.19 -33.63
N ALA A 20 6.25 5.98 -33.79
CA ALA A 20 4.91 5.57 -33.37
C ALA A 20 4.45 4.28 -34.09
N GLN A 21 4.84 4.12 -35.35
CA GLN A 21 4.55 2.95 -36.18
C GLN A 21 5.26 1.70 -35.65
N ASP A 22 6.55 1.81 -35.28
CA ASP A 22 7.29 0.68 -34.70
C ASP A 22 6.69 0.24 -33.37
N VAL A 23 6.30 1.19 -32.52
CA VAL A 23 5.62 0.89 -31.25
C VAL A 23 4.27 0.23 -31.49
N ALA A 24 3.50 0.72 -32.46
CA ALA A 24 2.21 0.13 -32.84
C ALA A 24 2.38 -1.31 -33.33
N GLN A 25 3.41 -1.58 -34.14
CA GLN A 25 3.72 -2.91 -34.64
C GLN A 25 4.16 -3.86 -33.53
N GLN A 26 5.02 -3.41 -32.61
CA GLN A 26 5.49 -4.22 -31.47
C GLN A 26 4.35 -4.58 -30.50
N LEU A 27 3.40 -3.67 -30.31
CA LEU A 27 2.24 -3.89 -29.44
C LEU A 27 1.03 -4.47 -30.18
N ALA A 28 1.16 -4.81 -31.46
CA ALA A 28 0.10 -5.35 -32.32
C ALA A 28 -1.20 -4.51 -32.27
N THR A 29 -1.06 -3.17 -32.25
CA THR A 29 -2.17 -2.21 -32.21
C THR A 29 -2.26 -1.42 -33.51
N ASN A 30 -3.45 -0.93 -33.83
CA ASN A 30 -3.71 -0.10 -35.01
C ASN A 30 -3.97 1.34 -34.57
N ILE A 31 -3.19 2.29 -35.10
CA ILE A 31 -3.23 3.72 -34.72
C ILE A 31 -4.61 4.38 -35.01
N GLU A 32 -5.33 3.91 -36.02
CA GLU A 32 -6.61 4.49 -36.46
C GLU A 32 -7.81 3.84 -35.80
N THR A 33 -7.78 2.53 -35.55
CA THR A 33 -8.92 1.80 -34.99
C THR A 33 -8.74 1.41 -33.52
N GLY A 34 -7.52 1.45 -33.01
CA GLY A 34 -7.16 0.91 -31.70
C GLY A 34 -7.25 -0.61 -31.64
N LEU A 35 -7.19 -1.15 -30.41
CA LEU A 35 -7.31 -2.58 -30.14
C LEU A 35 -8.76 -3.06 -30.31
N SER A 36 -8.93 -4.32 -30.69
CA SER A 36 -10.25 -4.95 -30.65
C SER A 36 -10.63 -5.40 -29.25
N LYS A 37 -11.94 -5.41 -28.93
CA LYS A 37 -12.44 -5.94 -27.64
C LYS A 37 -11.93 -7.35 -27.32
N ARG A 38 -11.77 -8.20 -28.33
CA ARG A 38 -11.22 -9.55 -28.16
C ARG A 38 -9.76 -9.52 -27.71
N GLN A 39 -8.92 -8.73 -28.38
CA GLN A 39 -7.51 -8.56 -27.98
C GLN A 39 -7.38 -8.01 -26.56
N VAL A 40 -8.19 -7.01 -26.21
CA VAL A 40 -8.21 -6.45 -24.84
C VAL A 40 -8.58 -7.52 -23.81
N THR A 41 -9.62 -8.30 -24.07
CA THR A 41 -10.07 -9.36 -23.15
C THR A 41 -9.00 -10.42 -22.94
N ASP A 42 -8.24 -10.75 -23.98
CA ASP A 42 -7.15 -11.72 -23.89
C ASP A 42 -5.93 -11.11 -23.15
N LEU A 43 -5.57 -9.85 -23.42
CA LEU A 43 -4.52 -9.12 -22.70
C LEU A 43 -4.83 -8.98 -21.20
N GLN A 44 -6.08 -8.70 -20.83
CA GLN A 44 -6.51 -8.55 -19.44
C GLN A 44 -6.47 -9.87 -18.64
N LYS A 45 -6.46 -11.04 -19.29
CA LYS A 45 -6.27 -12.32 -18.59
C LYS A 45 -4.82 -12.56 -18.19
N ASP A 46 -3.89 -12.10 -19.02
CA ASP A 46 -2.45 -12.36 -18.86
C ASP A 46 -1.71 -11.23 -18.13
N LEU A 47 -2.23 -10.01 -18.18
CA LEU A 47 -1.62 -8.83 -17.58
C LEU A 47 -2.34 -8.40 -16.29
N PRO A 48 -1.59 -7.91 -15.27
CA PRO A 48 -2.20 -7.29 -14.11
C PRO A 48 -2.92 -5.99 -14.50
N PRO A 49 -3.91 -5.54 -13.70
CA PRO A 49 -4.59 -4.28 -13.93
C PRO A 49 -3.62 -3.09 -13.85
N ASN A 50 -3.99 -1.98 -14.49
CA ASN A 50 -3.24 -0.72 -14.47
C ASN A 50 -3.40 0.00 -13.12
N GLU A 51 -2.84 -0.59 -12.08
CA GLU A 51 -2.85 -0.07 -10.71
C GLU A 51 -1.47 -0.20 -10.06
N LEU A 52 -1.17 0.71 -9.15
CA LEU A 52 0.05 0.65 -8.35
C LEU A 52 -0.11 -0.36 -7.20
N GLU A 53 0.85 -1.26 -7.04
CA GLU A 53 0.89 -2.20 -5.92
C GLU A 53 1.00 -1.43 -4.59
N GLY A 54 0.00 -1.61 -3.73
CA GLY A 54 -0.06 -0.93 -2.42
C GLY A 54 -1.46 -0.47 -2.02
N GLY A 55 -2.41 -0.48 -2.95
CA GLY A 55 -3.83 -0.17 -2.70
C GLY A 55 -4.71 -1.39 -2.37
N GLY A 56 -4.14 -2.59 -2.22
CA GLY A 56 -4.93 -3.78 -1.91
C GLY A 56 -5.58 -3.66 -0.53
N GLY A 57 -6.91 -3.79 -0.48
CA GLY A 57 -7.70 -3.75 0.76
C GLY A 57 -7.08 -4.65 1.83
N ILE A 58 -7.06 -4.16 3.07
CA ILE A 58 -6.47 -4.91 4.18
C ILE A 58 -7.22 -6.24 4.33
N ALA A 59 -6.48 -7.34 4.20
CA ALA A 59 -7.08 -8.66 4.32
C ALA A 59 -7.74 -8.85 5.70
N TRP A 60 -8.96 -9.37 5.73
CA TRP A 60 -9.78 -9.53 6.93
C TRP A 60 -9.03 -10.25 8.07
N TYR A 61 -8.21 -11.26 7.75
CA TYR A 61 -7.41 -11.99 8.74
C TYR A 61 -6.36 -11.10 9.41
N LYS A 62 -5.82 -10.10 8.71
CA LYS A 62 -4.84 -9.16 9.26
C LYS A 62 -5.51 -8.24 10.29
N ILE A 63 -6.75 -7.82 10.04
CA ILE A 63 -7.56 -7.03 10.97
C ILE A 63 -7.87 -7.88 12.22
N LEU A 64 -8.29 -9.13 12.04
CA LEU A 64 -8.59 -10.03 13.15
C LEU A 64 -7.36 -10.30 14.03
N ILE A 65 -6.20 -10.59 13.42
CA ILE A 65 -4.94 -10.79 14.15
C ILE A 65 -4.59 -9.53 14.92
N LYS A 66 -4.67 -8.34 14.28
CA LYS A 66 -4.37 -7.06 14.92
C LYS A 66 -5.21 -6.85 16.18
N GLN A 67 -6.51 -7.19 16.13
CA GLN A 67 -7.40 -7.09 17.27
C GLN A 67 -7.04 -8.10 18.37
N MET A 68 -6.74 -9.34 18.02
CA MET A 68 -6.31 -10.36 19.00
C MET A 68 -4.97 -10.01 19.67
N THR A 69 -4.10 -9.30 18.97
CA THR A 69 -2.81 -8.84 19.49
C THR A 69 -2.87 -7.52 20.25
N ASN A 70 -4.06 -6.95 20.44
CA ASN A 70 -4.20 -5.73 21.22
C ASN A 70 -3.77 -6.00 22.68
N ALA A 71 -2.91 -5.13 23.23
CA ALA A 71 -2.40 -5.24 24.58
C ALA A 71 -3.50 -5.48 25.63
N MET A 72 -4.64 -4.80 25.52
CA MET A 72 -5.77 -4.98 26.45
C MET A 72 -6.44 -6.34 26.31
N ILE A 73 -6.56 -6.86 25.08
CA ILE A 73 -7.11 -8.20 24.85
C ILE A 73 -6.15 -9.25 25.38
N LEU A 74 -4.83 -9.06 25.24
CA LEU A 74 -3.84 -9.97 25.82
C LEU A 74 -3.90 -10.01 27.36
N VAL A 75 -4.19 -8.89 28.03
CA VAL A 75 -4.45 -8.86 29.48
C VAL A 75 -5.64 -9.75 29.84
N LEU A 76 -6.76 -9.60 29.13
CA LEU A 76 -7.97 -10.38 29.36
C LEU A 76 -7.76 -11.87 29.06
N VAL A 77 -7.04 -12.19 27.97
CA VAL A 77 -6.68 -13.58 27.63
C VAL A 77 -5.79 -14.19 28.71
N PHE A 78 -4.86 -13.42 29.29
CA PHE A 78 -4.04 -13.88 30.40
C PHE A 78 -4.85 -14.12 31.67
N ALA A 79 -5.75 -13.20 32.03
CA ALA A 79 -6.67 -13.37 33.16
C ALA A 79 -7.60 -14.59 32.97
N MET A 80 -8.12 -14.78 31.76
CA MET A 80 -8.93 -15.94 31.39
C MET A 80 -8.14 -17.25 31.54
N ALA A 81 -6.88 -17.28 31.10
CA ALA A 81 -6.02 -18.44 31.25
C ALA A 81 -5.71 -18.78 32.72
N LEU A 82 -5.53 -17.75 33.57
CA LEU A 82 -5.37 -17.94 35.01
C LEU A 82 -6.64 -18.50 35.66
N SER A 83 -7.81 -17.95 35.32
CA SER A 83 -9.11 -18.40 35.84
C SER A 83 -9.37 -19.88 35.52
N PHE A 84 -9.18 -20.29 34.26
CA PHE A 84 -9.25 -21.70 33.88
C PHE A 84 -8.17 -22.57 34.55
N GLY A 85 -6.98 -22.03 34.77
CA GLY A 85 -5.89 -22.72 35.46
C GLY A 85 -6.17 -23.01 36.93
N VAL A 86 -7.01 -22.20 37.59
CA VAL A 86 -7.47 -22.40 38.98
C VAL A 86 -8.75 -23.25 39.04
N GLY A 87 -9.40 -23.52 37.91
CA GLY A 87 -10.61 -24.33 37.84
C GLY A 87 -11.91 -23.53 37.96
N ASP A 88 -11.85 -22.20 37.97
CA ASP A 88 -13.03 -21.34 37.87
C ASP A 88 -13.47 -21.21 36.40
N HIS A 89 -14.35 -22.12 35.99
CA HIS A 89 -14.88 -22.15 34.64
C HIS A 89 -15.94 -21.06 34.40
N ILE A 90 -16.55 -20.53 35.47
CA ILE A 90 -17.61 -19.52 35.37
C ILE A 90 -16.97 -18.17 35.04
N GLU A 91 -15.96 -17.76 35.81
CA GLU A 91 -15.23 -16.51 35.57
C GLU A 91 -14.45 -16.57 34.24
N GLY A 92 -13.79 -17.69 33.94
CA GLY A 92 -13.14 -17.91 32.65
C GLY A 92 -14.11 -17.84 31.47
N GLY A 93 -15.32 -18.38 31.61
CA GLY A 93 -16.38 -18.31 30.60
C GLY A 93 -16.89 -16.87 30.37
N VAL A 94 -17.06 -16.09 31.44
CA VAL A 94 -17.44 -14.67 31.35
C VAL A 94 -16.36 -13.87 30.62
N LEU A 95 -15.08 -14.06 30.97
CA LEU A 95 -13.96 -13.41 30.29
C LEU A 95 -13.89 -13.78 28.80
N ALA A 96 -14.09 -15.06 28.47
CA ALA A 96 -14.14 -15.51 27.08
C ALA A 96 -15.25 -14.80 26.29
N ALA A 97 -16.44 -14.64 26.88
CA ALA A 97 -17.56 -13.93 26.25
C ALA A 97 -17.25 -12.44 26.02
N VAL A 98 -16.65 -11.76 27.01
CA VAL A 98 -16.24 -10.35 26.90
C VAL A 98 -15.18 -10.16 25.82
N ILE A 99 -14.17 -11.04 25.76
CA ILE A 99 -13.13 -11.02 24.72
C ILE A 99 -13.76 -11.21 23.34
N ALA A 100 -14.62 -12.22 23.18
CA ALA A 100 -15.28 -12.50 21.90
C ALA A 100 -16.13 -11.31 21.43
N LEU A 101 -16.87 -10.67 22.33
CA LEU A 101 -17.66 -9.48 22.03
C LEU A 101 -16.77 -8.30 21.60
N ASN A 102 -15.72 -8.00 22.37
CA ASN A 102 -14.79 -6.89 22.07
C ASN A 102 -14.02 -7.10 20.76
N VAL A 103 -13.58 -8.34 20.48
CA VAL A 103 -12.91 -8.67 19.20
C VAL A 103 -13.87 -8.50 18.04
N SER A 104 -15.11 -8.99 18.19
CA SER A 104 -16.13 -8.89 17.13
C SER A 104 -16.49 -7.44 16.82
N ILE A 105 -16.78 -6.64 17.85
CA ILE A 105 -17.10 -5.21 17.70
C ILE A 105 -15.93 -4.46 17.06
N GLY A 106 -14.70 -4.65 17.56
CA GLY A 106 -13.50 -4.01 17.02
C GLY A 106 -13.25 -4.41 15.55
N PHE A 107 -13.38 -5.69 15.23
CA PHE A 107 -13.27 -6.18 13.86
C PHE A 107 -14.29 -5.52 12.93
N PHE A 108 -15.58 -5.46 13.31
CA PHE A 108 -16.61 -4.83 12.49
C PHE A 108 -16.39 -3.31 12.33
N GLN A 109 -15.94 -2.62 13.37
CA GLN A 109 -15.62 -1.19 13.31
C GLN A 109 -14.47 -0.92 12.34
N GLU A 110 -13.36 -1.66 12.48
CA GLU A 110 -12.17 -1.49 11.63
C GLU A 110 -12.44 -1.93 10.19
N PHE A 111 -13.16 -3.04 9.99
CA PHE A 111 -13.56 -3.50 8.66
C PHE A 111 -14.49 -2.50 7.95
N LYS A 112 -15.45 -1.89 8.67
CA LYS A 112 -16.34 -0.88 8.11
C LYS A 112 -15.59 0.42 7.78
N ALA A 113 -14.61 0.81 8.59
CA ALA A 113 -13.76 1.97 8.33
C ALA A 113 -12.91 1.75 7.06
N GLU A 114 -12.27 0.59 6.93
CA GLU A 114 -11.45 0.25 5.77
C GLU A 114 -12.29 0.19 4.49
N LYS A 115 -13.45 -0.47 4.54
CA LYS A 115 -14.37 -0.56 3.38
C LYS A 115 -14.83 0.81 2.90
N LYS A 116 -15.05 1.76 3.81
CA LYS A 116 -15.37 3.16 3.45
C LYS A 116 -14.20 3.83 2.75
N MET A 117 -12.97 3.64 3.24
CA MET A 117 -11.76 4.18 2.61
C MET A 117 -11.53 3.59 1.21
N ASP A 118 -11.71 2.29 1.03
CA ASP A 118 -11.59 1.63 -0.28
C ASP A 118 -12.66 2.13 -1.27
N SER A 119 -13.89 2.35 -0.82
CA SER A 119 -14.94 2.94 -1.68
C SER A 119 -14.66 4.39 -2.08
N LEU A 120 -14.05 5.19 -1.19
CA LEU A 120 -13.62 6.55 -1.52
C LEU A 120 -12.47 6.53 -2.54
N ARG A 121 -11.52 5.59 -2.40
CA ARG A 121 -10.47 5.38 -3.41
C ARG A 121 -11.06 5.00 -4.77
N ALA A 122 -12.06 4.13 -4.80
CA ALA A 122 -12.73 3.71 -6.04
C ALA A 122 -13.52 4.84 -6.71
N LEU A 123 -14.18 5.71 -5.93
CA LEU A 123 -14.93 6.87 -6.47
C LEU A 123 -14.04 7.99 -7.01
N SER A 124 -12.76 8.04 -6.62
CA SER A 124 -11.74 8.92 -7.20
C SER A 124 -10.91 8.23 -8.30
N SER A 125 -11.31 7.04 -8.75
CA SER A 125 -10.54 6.32 -9.76
C SER A 125 -10.59 7.09 -11.08
N PRO A 126 -9.44 7.52 -11.61
CA PRO A 126 -9.39 8.26 -12.86
C PRO A 126 -9.99 7.41 -13.99
N SER A 127 -10.68 8.08 -14.92
CA SER A 127 -11.20 7.46 -16.15
C SER A 127 -10.29 7.83 -17.33
N ALA A 128 -10.22 6.96 -18.32
CA ALA A 128 -9.45 7.16 -19.54
C ALA A 128 -10.35 7.07 -20.78
N ALA A 129 -10.20 8.01 -21.71
CA ALA A 129 -10.79 7.90 -23.04
C ALA A 129 -9.86 7.08 -23.92
N VAL A 130 -10.32 5.90 -24.36
CA VAL A 130 -9.56 4.99 -25.22
C VAL A 130 -10.26 4.76 -26.55
N LEU A 131 -9.49 4.55 -27.60
CA LEU A 131 -9.98 4.15 -28.91
C LEU A 131 -9.88 2.63 -29.03
N ARG A 132 -11.03 1.95 -29.17
CA ARG A 132 -11.15 0.50 -29.34
C ARG A 132 -12.20 0.20 -30.41
N ASP A 133 -11.94 -0.75 -31.30
CA ASP A 133 -12.82 -1.09 -32.43
C ASP A 133 -13.29 0.14 -33.26
N GLY A 134 -12.42 1.14 -33.40
CA GLY A 134 -12.69 2.40 -34.13
C GLY A 134 -13.63 3.38 -33.41
N ARG A 135 -13.96 3.13 -32.13
CA ARG A 135 -14.83 3.98 -31.32
C ARG A 135 -14.13 4.45 -30.05
N VAL A 136 -14.46 5.66 -29.62
CA VAL A 136 -13.93 6.23 -28.38
C VAL A 136 -14.84 5.82 -27.23
N ASP A 137 -14.30 5.01 -26.33
CA ASP A 137 -14.96 4.55 -25.11
C ASP A 137 -14.29 5.18 -23.89
N VAL A 138 -15.06 5.55 -22.88
CA VAL A 138 -14.53 6.00 -21.57
C VAL A 138 -14.56 4.82 -20.62
N ILE A 139 -13.39 4.40 -20.16
CA ILE A 139 -13.22 3.24 -19.28
C ILE A 139 -12.51 3.63 -17.98
N PRO A 140 -12.61 2.82 -16.92
CA PRO A 140 -11.77 3.00 -15.73
C PRO A 140 -10.29 2.89 -16.10
N SER A 141 -9.43 3.78 -15.57
CA SER A 141 -7.99 3.75 -15.85
C SER A 141 -7.33 2.41 -15.49
N ALA A 142 -7.87 1.68 -14.52
CA ALA A 142 -7.41 0.35 -14.11
C ALA A 142 -7.55 -0.72 -15.22
N GLU A 143 -8.47 -0.52 -16.18
CA GLU A 143 -8.73 -1.44 -17.29
C GLU A 143 -7.90 -1.15 -18.55
N VAL A 144 -7.10 -0.08 -18.53
CA VAL A 144 -6.20 0.31 -19.61
C VAL A 144 -5.09 -0.74 -19.75
N VAL A 145 -4.83 -1.18 -20.98
CA VAL A 145 -3.79 -2.17 -21.29
C VAL A 145 -2.73 -1.61 -22.25
N PRO A 146 -1.50 -2.14 -22.24
CA PRO A 146 -0.51 -1.83 -23.27
C PRO A 146 -1.08 -2.06 -24.67
N GLY A 147 -0.81 -1.14 -25.58
CA GLY A 147 -1.35 -1.11 -26.93
C GLY A 147 -2.67 -0.34 -27.08
N ASP A 148 -3.36 0.00 -25.98
CA ASP A 148 -4.51 0.92 -26.07
C ASP A 148 -4.07 2.27 -26.63
N ILE A 149 -4.98 2.92 -27.36
CA ILE A 149 -4.79 4.28 -27.83
C ILE A 149 -5.58 5.19 -26.92
N VAL A 150 -4.89 6.07 -26.22
CA VAL A 150 -5.50 7.02 -25.29
C VAL A 150 -5.65 8.36 -26.00
N ILE A 151 -6.80 8.99 -25.80
CA ILE A 151 -7.09 10.34 -26.25
C ILE A 151 -7.10 11.24 -25.02
N LEU A 152 -6.27 12.29 -25.06
CA LEU A 152 -6.06 13.20 -23.94
C LEU A 152 -6.41 14.62 -24.35
N LYS A 153 -7.10 15.34 -23.46
CA LYS A 153 -7.40 16.77 -23.58
C LYS A 153 -6.97 17.50 -22.31
N THR A 154 -6.91 18.83 -22.38
CA THR A 154 -6.68 19.71 -21.22
C THR A 154 -7.53 19.29 -20.01
N GLY A 155 -6.88 19.13 -18.86
CA GLY A 155 -7.48 18.72 -17.60
C GLY A 155 -7.46 17.22 -17.34
N ASP A 156 -7.21 16.39 -18.36
CA ASP A 156 -7.13 14.94 -18.18
C ASP A 156 -5.82 14.56 -17.47
N THR A 157 -5.90 13.53 -16.62
CA THR A 157 -4.73 12.86 -16.07
C THR A 157 -4.31 11.74 -17.01
N VAL A 158 -3.02 11.65 -17.32
CA VAL A 158 -2.46 10.59 -18.16
C VAL A 158 -2.60 9.25 -17.42
N PRO A 159 -3.32 8.25 -17.97
CA PRO A 159 -3.68 7.04 -17.23
C PRO A 159 -2.54 6.03 -17.08
N ALA A 160 -1.59 6.04 -18.02
CA ALA A 160 -0.48 5.09 -18.14
C ALA A 160 0.66 5.75 -18.92
N ASP A 161 1.86 5.16 -18.96
CA ASP A 161 2.95 5.75 -19.75
C ASP A 161 2.67 5.53 -21.24
N ILE A 162 2.61 6.62 -22.01
CA ILE A 162 2.24 6.61 -23.42
C ILE A 162 3.34 7.17 -24.31
N ARG A 163 3.44 6.61 -25.52
CA ARG A 163 4.20 7.18 -26.64
C ARG A 163 3.26 8.06 -27.47
N VAL A 164 3.54 9.36 -27.52
CA VAL A 164 2.69 10.36 -28.19
C VAL A 164 2.85 10.26 -29.72
N PHE A 165 1.77 10.10 -30.47
CA PHE A 165 1.82 10.07 -31.94
C PHE A 165 1.01 11.18 -32.61
N GLU A 166 0.16 11.88 -31.85
CA GLU A 166 -0.56 13.07 -32.29
C GLU A 166 -0.49 14.10 -31.15
N ALA A 167 -0.10 15.34 -31.46
CA ALA A 167 0.02 16.42 -30.49
C ALA A 167 -0.40 17.76 -31.11
N MET A 168 -1.30 18.47 -30.44
CA MET A 168 -1.71 19.82 -30.79
C MET A 168 -1.60 20.73 -29.56
N ASN A 169 -0.54 21.54 -29.47
CA ASN A 169 -0.19 22.35 -28.29
C ASN A 169 -0.24 21.53 -26.99
N PHE A 170 0.22 20.28 -27.06
CA PHE A 170 0.04 19.28 -26.01
C PHE A 170 1.12 19.45 -24.95
N ASN A 171 0.74 19.99 -23.78
CA ASN A 171 1.67 20.24 -22.68
C ASN A 171 1.24 19.46 -21.43
N CYS A 172 2.19 18.81 -20.77
CA CYS A 172 1.95 18.05 -19.54
C CYS A 172 2.68 18.68 -18.34
N ASP A 173 2.03 18.71 -17.19
CA ASP A 173 2.66 19.02 -15.90
C ASP A 173 3.30 17.75 -15.33
N GLU A 174 4.62 17.72 -15.33
CA GLU A 174 5.44 16.59 -14.88
C GLU A 174 6.10 16.84 -13.53
N LYS A 175 5.66 17.87 -12.80
CA LYS A 175 6.22 18.26 -11.49
C LYS A 175 6.24 17.12 -10.48
N SER A 176 5.25 16.22 -10.52
CA SER A 176 5.21 15.07 -9.60
C SER A 176 6.34 14.07 -9.83
N LEU A 177 6.88 14.02 -11.05
CA LEU A 177 7.85 13.01 -11.50
C LEU A 177 9.27 13.58 -11.61
N THR A 178 9.43 14.78 -12.17
CA THR A 178 10.73 15.43 -12.39
C THR A 178 11.08 16.46 -11.32
N GLY A 179 10.08 16.98 -10.60
CA GLY A 179 10.25 18.09 -9.66
C GLY A 179 10.34 19.47 -10.33
N GLU A 180 10.29 19.52 -11.66
CA GLU A 180 10.33 20.77 -12.42
C GLU A 180 8.92 21.36 -12.53
N ALA A 181 8.79 22.67 -12.31
CA ALA A 181 7.48 23.31 -12.21
C ALA A 181 6.91 23.78 -13.56
N GLU A 182 7.73 23.79 -14.62
CA GLU A 182 7.29 24.26 -15.93
C GLU A 182 6.65 23.12 -16.74
N PRO A 183 5.48 23.35 -17.36
CA PRO A 183 4.86 22.35 -18.23
C PRO A 183 5.74 22.02 -19.43
N VAL A 184 5.92 20.72 -19.68
CA VAL A 184 6.75 20.21 -20.78
C VAL A 184 5.90 20.07 -22.04
N GLU A 185 6.33 20.71 -23.13
CA GLU A 185 5.72 20.53 -24.46
C GLU A 185 6.04 19.14 -25.00
N LYS A 186 5.00 18.41 -25.42
CA LYS A 186 5.13 17.07 -25.96
C LYS A 186 5.11 17.09 -27.48
N ARG A 187 6.01 16.30 -28.08
CA ARG A 187 6.19 16.23 -29.54
C ARG A 187 6.16 14.79 -30.04
N VAL A 188 5.98 14.61 -31.34
CA VAL A 188 5.77 13.26 -31.92
C VAL A 188 7.09 12.62 -32.35
N GLU A 189 8.06 13.45 -32.71
CA GLU A 189 9.34 13.05 -33.26
C GLU A 189 10.16 12.22 -32.26
N ASN A 190 10.98 11.29 -32.77
CA ASN A 190 11.88 10.46 -31.98
C ASN A 190 13.35 10.87 -32.10
N ASN A 191 13.63 12.01 -32.73
CA ASN A 191 14.98 12.59 -32.86
C ASN A 191 15.43 13.29 -31.56
N ILE A 192 15.40 12.54 -30.45
CA ILE A 192 15.78 13.07 -29.13
C ILE A 192 17.30 13.17 -29.05
N ILE A 193 17.79 14.37 -28.75
CA ILE A 193 19.21 14.67 -28.58
C ILE A 193 19.64 14.36 -27.14
N VAL A 194 20.82 13.78 -26.98
CA VAL A 194 21.39 13.54 -25.64
C VAL A 194 21.82 14.88 -25.02
N PRO A 195 21.33 15.25 -23.82
CA PRO A 195 21.70 16.51 -23.18
C PRO A 195 23.21 16.70 -23.07
N GLY A 196 23.73 17.85 -23.49
CA GLY A 196 25.16 18.18 -23.43
C GLY A 196 26.06 17.49 -24.47
N SER A 197 25.49 16.76 -25.43
CA SER A 197 26.25 16.03 -26.47
C SER A 197 26.37 16.75 -27.82
N GLY A 198 25.88 18.00 -27.92
CA GLY A 198 25.74 18.73 -29.18
C GLY A 198 24.51 18.24 -29.94
N ASP A 199 24.73 17.56 -31.08
CA ASP A 199 23.66 17.08 -32.00
C ASP A 199 23.52 15.55 -32.04
N ARG A 200 24.08 14.84 -31.05
CA ARG A 200 24.02 13.38 -31.04
C ARG A 200 22.63 12.88 -30.61
N LEU A 201 22.02 12.05 -31.45
CA LEU A 201 20.78 11.37 -31.14
C LEU A 201 20.98 10.28 -30.09
N ALA A 202 19.98 10.13 -29.22
CA ALA A 202 19.90 9.05 -28.26
C ALA A 202 19.75 7.71 -28.98
N THR A 203 20.54 6.73 -28.53
CA THR A 203 20.53 5.35 -29.02
C THR A 203 20.15 4.37 -27.93
N GLU A 204 20.40 4.73 -26.68
CA GLU A 204 20.10 3.92 -25.51
C GLU A 204 19.23 4.67 -24.48
N ALA A 205 18.44 3.91 -23.73
CA ALA A 205 17.48 4.48 -22.78
C ALA A 205 18.14 5.25 -21.63
N GLY A 206 19.37 4.88 -21.24
CA GLY A 206 20.11 5.48 -20.14
C GLY A 206 20.76 6.82 -20.47
N GLU A 207 20.79 7.22 -21.74
CA GLU A 207 21.45 8.46 -22.18
C GLU A 207 20.58 9.70 -21.95
N VAL A 208 19.26 9.52 -21.80
CA VAL A 208 18.28 10.61 -21.72
C VAL A 208 17.45 10.45 -20.46
N GLY A 209 17.39 11.52 -19.66
CA GLY A 209 16.56 11.60 -18.47
C GLY A 209 15.07 11.52 -18.78
N ILE A 210 14.24 11.29 -17.76
CA ILE A 210 12.79 11.14 -17.94
C ILE A 210 12.17 12.45 -18.46
N GLY A 211 12.62 13.61 -17.94
CA GLY A 211 12.13 14.93 -18.34
C GLY A 211 12.47 15.32 -19.78
N ASP A 212 13.60 14.84 -20.31
CA ASP A 212 14.05 15.17 -21.67
C ASP A 212 13.34 14.33 -22.77
N ARG A 213 12.54 13.33 -22.38
CA ARG A 213 11.78 12.47 -23.30
C ARG A 213 10.45 13.12 -23.67
N PHE A 214 10.51 14.18 -24.46
CA PHE A 214 9.34 14.97 -24.88
C PHE A 214 8.30 14.20 -25.70
N ASN A 215 8.63 13.02 -26.23
CA ASN A 215 7.72 12.20 -27.02
C ASN A 215 6.98 11.12 -26.21
N MET A 216 7.19 11.12 -24.89
CA MET A 216 6.49 10.32 -23.91
C MET A 216 5.64 11.22 -23.01
N ALA A 217 4.49 10.72 -22.57
CA ALA A 217 3.74 11.30 -21.46
C ALA A 217 3.54 10.24 -20.39
N TYR A 218 3.70 10.62 -19.12
CA TYR A 218 3.83 9.67 -18.01
C TYR A 218 2.55 9.57 -17.19
N SER A 219 2.28 8.39 -16.62
CA SER A 219 1.16 8.16 -15.71
C SER A 219 1.15 9.17 -14.57
N THR A 220 -0.04 9.59 -14.12
CA THR A 220 -0.29 10.59 -13.05
C THR A 220 0.09 12.04 -13.36
N THR A 221 0.70 12.32 -14.50
CA THR A 221 0.88 13.70 -14.99
C THR A 221 -0.44 14.25 -15.52
N THR A 222 -0.61 15.57 -15.51
CA THR A 222 -1.86 16.22 -15.96
C THR A 222 -1.63 17.04 -17.21
N VAL A 223 -2.56 16.97 -18.15
CA VAL A 223 -2.51 17.77 -19.38
C VAL A 223 -2.91 19.21 -19.06
N THR A 224 -1.97 20.12 -19.21
CA THR A 224 -2.18 21.55 -18.91
C THR A 224 -2.78 22.30 -20.08
N LYS A 225 -2.43 21.92 -21.31
CA LYS A 225 -2.90 22.57 -22.54
C LYS A 225 -2.97 21.57 -23.69
N GLY A 226 -3.86 21.88 -24.64
CA GLY A 226 -3.97 21.20 -25.91
C GLY A 226 -4.67 19.85 -25.86
N ARG A 227 -4.39 19.05 -26.88
CA ARG A 227 -4.88 17.68 -27.01
C ARG A 227 -3.82 16.80 -27.65
N GLY A 228 -3.83 15.52 -27.31
CA GLY A 228 -2.89 14.56 -27.85
C GLY A 228 -3.47 13.15 -27.88
N ARG A 229 -2.83 12.30 -28.68
CA ARG A 229 -3.10 10.86 -28.71
C ARG A 229 -1.79 10.11 -28.57
N GLY A 230 -1.85 9.00 -27.84
CA GLY A 230 -0.68 8.17 -27.61
C GLY A 230 -1.03 6.71 -27.46
N ILE A 231 -0.04 5.86 -27.73
CA ILE A 231 -0.13 4.42 -27.54
C ILE A 231 0.36 4.11 -26.13
N VAL A 232 -0.41 3.34 -25.36
CA VAL A 232 -0.01 2.89 -24.02
C VAL A 232 1.14 1.90 -24.14
N THR A 233 2.24 2.21 -23.48
CA THR A 233 3.46 1.40 -23.53
C THR A 233 3.67 0.60 -22.26
N SER A 234 3.42 1.20 -21.09
CA SER A 234 3.59 0.58 -19.79
C SER A 234 2.41 0.90 -18.88
N THR A 235 1.97 -0.08 -18.10
CA THR A 235 0.85 0.05 -17.13
C THR A 235 1.28 -0.40 -15.73
N GLY A 236 0.56 0.06 -14.70
CA GLY A 236 0.74 -0.31 -13.31
C GLY A 236 2.19 -0.10 -12.83
N MET A 237 2.76 -1.14 -12.23
CA MET A 237 4.12 -1.11 -11.67
C MET A 237 5.25 -0.99 -12.71
N GLN A 238 4.95 -1.12 -14.01
CA GLN A 238 5.95 -0.94 -15.08
C GLN A 238 6.06 0.50 -15.57
N THR A 239 5.14 1.39 -15.18
CA THR A 239 5.26 2.84 -15.44
C THR A 239 6.46 3.43 -14.70
N GLU A 240 6.95 4.60 -15.11
CA GLU A 240 8.02 5.32 -14.39
C GLU A 240 7.61 5.63 -12.95
N VAL A 241 6.36 6.04 -12.73
CA VAL A 241 5.78 6.22 -11.39
C VAL A 241 5.72 4.90 -10.62
N GLY A 242 5.36 3.81 -11.29
CA GLY A 242 5.36 2.46 -10.71
C GLY A 242 6.76 1.98 -10.29
N LYS A 243 7.78 2.25 -11.10
CA LYS A 243 9.18 1.96 -10.78
C LYS A 243 9.64 2.76 -9.56
N ILE A 244 9.25 4.03 -9.46
CA ILE A 244 9.52 4.88 -8.29
C ILE A 244 8.80 4.34 -7.04
N ALA A 245 7.51 3.99 -7.15
CA ALA A 245 6.73 3.40 -6.07
C ALA A 245 7.35 2.07 -5.58
N ALA A 246 7.80 1.22 -6.51
CA ALA A 246 8.52 -0.02 -6.19
C ALA A 246 9.82 0.25 -5.43
N SER A 247 10.58 1.26 -5.86
CA SER A 247 11.86 1.63 -5.24
C SER A 247 11.68 2.19 -3.82
N THR A 248 10.60 2.95 -3.59
CA THR A 248 10.25 3.53 -2.29
C THR A 248 9.70 2.46 -1.33
N THR A 249 8.96 1.48 -1.87
CA THR A 249 8.36 0.39 -1.09
C THR A 249 9.38 -0.70 -0.71
N LYS A 250 10.58 -0.70 -1.30
CA LYS A 250 11.69 -1.54 -0.82
C LYS A 250 11.99 -1.16 0.64
N LYS A 251 11.45 -1.96 1.58
CA LYS A 251 11.64 -1.82 3.03
C LYS A 251 13.04 -1.32 3.34
N HIS A 252 13.15 -0.05 3.78
CA HIS A 252 14.39 0.44 4.37
C HIS A 252 14.79 -0.53 5.49
N ARG A 253 15.88 -1.27 5.27
CA ARG A 253 16.46 -2.13 6.31
C ARG A 253 16.88 -1.20 7.44
N LYS A 254 16.35 -1.42 8.65
CA LYS A 254 16.73 -0.62 9.82
C LYS A 254 18.27 -0.58 9.95
N PRO A 255 18.88 0.58 10.24
CA PRO A 255 20.34 0.71 10.35
C PRO A 255 20.91 -0.31 11.35
N GLY A 256 22.09 -0.88 11.05
CA GLY A 256 22.72 -1.90 11.90
C GLY A 256 22.16 -3.33 11.79
N ARG A 257 21.31 -3.62 10.79
CA ARG A 257 20.71 -4.95 10.55
C ARG A 257 21.32 -5.80 9.44
N SER A 258 22.38 -5.31 8.79
CA SER A 258 23.17 -6.15 7.90
C SER A 258 23.87 -7.24 8.73
N MET A 259 23.41 -8.48 8.61
CA MET A 259 24.07 -9.63 9.22
C MET A 259 25.25 -10.01 8.32
N ASN A 260 26.45 -9.55 8.69
CA ASN A 260 27.67 -9.94 8.01
C ASN A 260 28.42 -10.99 8.85
N TYR A 261 28.80 -12.12 8.24
CA TYR A 261 29.56 -13.18 8.90
C TYR A 261 30.89 -12.67 9.47
N LYS A 262 31.55 -11.74 8.76
CA LYS A 262 32.77 -11.09 9.24
C LYS A 262 32.59 -10.29 10.54
N LYS A 263 31.36 -9.83 10.84
CA LYS A 263 31.06 -8.99 12.03
C LYS A 263 30.51 -9.79 13.21
N TYR A 264 29.82 -10.91 12.96
CA TYR A 264 29.11 -11.67 13.99
C TYR A 264 29.57 -13.13 14.15
N GLY A 265 30.41 -13.64 13.25
CA GLY A 265 31.00 -14.99 13.32
C GLY A 265 29.96 -16.10 13.53
N LYS A 266 30.32 -17.12 14.33
CA LYS A 266 29.43 -18.24 14.68
C LYS A 266 28.17 -17.83 15.45
N ALA A 267 28.12 -16.62 16.02
CA ALA A 267 26.94 -16.08 16.73
C ALA A 267 25.94 -15.37 15.80
N GLN A 268 26.26 -15.22 14.50
CA GLN A 268 25.37 -14.66 13.49
C GLN A 268 23.98 -15.33 13.42
N PRO A 269 23.84 -16.67 13.38
CA PRO A 269 22.52 -17.31 13.32
C PRO A 269 21.69 -17.01 14.57
N VAL A 270 22.29 -17.07 15.75
CA VAL A 270 21.61 -16.80 17.02
C VAL A 270 21.16 -15.34 17.10
N LYS A 271 22.06 -14.37 16.86
CA LYS A 271 21.73 -12.93 16.87
C LYS A 271 20.73 -12.55 15.77
N GLY A 272 20.80 -13.22 14.62
CA GLY A 272 19.83 -13.05 13.55
C GLY A 272 18.44 -13.54 13.94
N LEU A 273 18.37 -14.70 14.61
CA LEU A 273 17.12 -15.28 15.11
C LEU A 273 16.51 -14.40 16.20
N THR A 274 17.29 -13.95 17.20
CA THR A 274 16.77 -13.08 18.27
C THR A 274 16.22 -11.77 17.72
N LYS A 275 16.91 -11.15 16.75
CA LYS A 275 16.43 -9.92 16.11
C LYS A 275 15.15 -10.14 15.28
N ARG A 276 15.02 -11.30 14.60
CA ARG A 276 13.80 -11.69 13.88
C ARG A 276 12.64 -11.93 14.83
N ILE A 277 12.88 -12.61 15.95
CA ILE A 277 11.86 -12.83 16.99
C ILE A 277 11.43 -11.48 17.56
N TYR A 278 12.37 -10.60 17.89
CA TYR A 278 12.05 -9.26 18.39
C TYR A 278 11.24 -8.42 17.40
N ASP A 279 11.57 -8.48 16.10
CA ASP A 279 10.76 -7.82 15.07
C ASP A 279 9.38 -8.43 14.89
N PHE A 280 9.31 -9.75 14.91
CA PHE A 280 8.05 -10.47 14.79
C PHE A 280 7.14 -10.13 15.96
N VAL A 281 7.66 -10.21 17.18
CA VAL A 281 6.96 -9.82 18.42
C VAL A 281 6.62 -8.33 18.37
N GLY A 282 7.54 -7.43 18.04
CA GLY A 282 7.25 -6.00 17.98
C GLY A 282 6.25 -5.61 16.88
N LYS A 283 6.16 -6.39 15.80
CA LYS A 283 5.14 -6.21 14.74
C LYS A 283 3.80 -6.79 15.16
N PHE A 284 3.83 -7.97 15.75
CA PHE A 284 2.67 -8.66 16.31
C PHE A 284 2.02 -7.80 17.39
N LEU A 285 2.81 -7.23 18.30
CA LEU A 285 2.35 -6.34 19.36
C LEU A 285 1.99 -4.92 18.86
N GLY A 286 2.12 -4.60 17.57
CA GLY A 286 1.78 -3.27 17.05
C GLY A 286 2.73 -2.14 17.46
N LEU A 287 3.84 -2.44 18.13
CA LEU A 287 4.86 -1.46 18.57
C LEU A 287 5.66 -0.85 17.40
N THR A 288 5.52 -1.39 16.19
CA THR A 288 6.30 -1.00 15.01
C THR A 288 5.49 -0.46 13.84
N GLU A 289 4.16 -0.53 13.87
CA GLU A 289 3.27 0.06 12.84
C GLU A 289 2.44 1.20 13.48
N GLY A 290 2.09 2.23 12.71
CA GLY A 290 1.33 3.38 13.21
C GLY A 290 2.15 4.65 13.49
N THR A 291 1.44 5.73 13.81
CA THR A 291 2.01 7.08 14.05
C THR A 291 2.88 7.09 15.31
N PRO A 292 3.83 8.04 15.46
CA PRO A 292 4.67 8.12 16.66
C PRO A 292 3.86 8.22 17.96
N LEU A 293 2.67 8.82 17.91
CA LEU A 293 1.75 8.89 19.04
C LEU A 293 1.16 7.51 19.38
N GLN A 294 0.67 6.77 18.38
CA GLN A 294 0.10 5.42 18.57
C GLN A 294 1.12 4.44 19.13
N ARG A 295 2.39 4.53 18.72
CA ARG A 295 3.46 3.68 19.25
C ARG A 295 3.73 3.94 20.72
N LYS A 296 3.75 5.21 21.14
CA LYS A 296 3.94 5.58 22.55
C LYS A 296 2.79 5.10 23.43
N LEU A 297 1.55 5.25 22.97
CA LEU A 297 0.37 4.75 23.68
C LEU A 297 0.39 3.22 23.78
N SER A 298 0.70 2.53 22.69
CA SER A 298 0.84 1.06 22.68
C SER A 298 1.95 0.61 23.64
N ALA A 299 3.09 1.30 23.65
CA ALA A 299 4.20 0.99 24.55
C ALA A 299 3.80 1.11 26.02
N VAL A 300 3.06 2.17 26.40
CA VAL A 300 2.53 2.32 27.77
C VAL A 300 1.58 1.16 28.11
N ALA A 301 0.68 0.77 27.21
CA ALA A 301 -0.22 -0.34 27.43
C ALA A 301 0.51 -1.67 27.69
N TYR A 302 1.61 -1.94 26.97
CA TYR A 302 2.43 -3.14 27.22
C TYR A 302 3.27 -3.08 28.49
N ILE A 303 3.72 -1.88 28.89
CA ILE A 303 4.39 -1.69 30.19
C ILE A 303 3.40 -2.03 31.31
N LEU A 304 2.17 -1.52 31.24
CA LEU A 304 1.11 -1.83 32.19
C LEU A 304 0.77 -3.32 32.21
N PHE A 305 0.67 -3.97 31.04
CA PHE A 305 0.48 -5.42 30.96
C PHE A 305 1.62 -6.20 31.62
N GLY A 306 2.88 -5.80 31.40
CA GLY A 306 4.03 -6.38 32.07
C GLY A 306 3.98 -6.23 33.59
N CYS A 307 3.60 -5.04 34.09
CA CYS A 307 3.38 -4.81 35.51
C CYS A 307 2.27 -5.70 36.08
N ALA A 308 1.16 -5.88 35.35
CA ALA A 308 0.07 -6.76 35.76
C ALA A 308 0.53 -8.23 35.87
N ILE A 309 1.33 -8.73 34.92
CA ILE A 309 1.92 -10.07 35.00
C ILE A 309 2.83 -10.19 36.22
N ILE A 310 3.68 -9.20 36.49
CA ILE A 310 4.58 -9.21 37.65
C ILE A 310 3.77 -9.23 38.95
N LEU A 311 2.74 -8.40 39.07
CA LEU A 311 1.85 -8.37 40.23
C LEU A 311 1.15 -9.73 40.42
N ALA A 312 0.64 -10.34 39.35
CA ALA A 312 0.05 -11.67 39.41
C ALA A 312 1.06 -12.69 39.96
N ILE A 313 2.29 -12.72 39.41
CA ILE A 313 3.37 -13.61 39.90
C ILE A 313 3.68 -13.37 41.38
N ILE A 314 3.72 -12.11 41.82
CA ILE A 314 3.95 -11.77 43.23
C ILE A 314 2.81 -12.30 44.11
N VAL A 315 1.55 -12.12 43.71
CA VAL A 315 0.39 -12.62 44.49
C VAL A 315 0.42 -14.15 44.60
N PHE A 316 0.66 -14.86 43.49
CA PHE A 316 0.82 -16.32 43.50
C PHE A 316 2.03 -16.78 44.33
N GLY A 317 3.13 -16.03 44.27
CA GLY A 317 4.36 -16.33 45.03
C GLY A 317 4.21 -16.10 46.53
N VAL A 318 3.56 -15.01 46.95
CA VAL A 318 3.26 -14.71 48.36
C VAL A 318 2.35 -15.78 48.95
N ASN A 319 1.44 -16.33 48.15
CA ASN A 319 0.59 -17.44 48.57
C ASN A 319 1.29 -18.81 48.57
N LYS A 320 2.63 -18.87 48.46
CA LYS A 320 3.43 -20.11 48.40
C LYS A 320 2.91 -21.14 47.38
N PHE A 321 2.29 -20.69 46.28
CA PHE A 321 1.62 -21.55 45.30
C PHE A 321 0.48 -22.43 45.87
N ASN A 322 0.00 -22.16 47.08
CA ASN A 322 -1.17 -22.83 47.65
C ASN A 322 -2.43 -22.07 47.22
N VAL A 323 -2.77 -22.18 45.94
CA VAL A 323 -3.81 -21.37 45.29
C VAL A 323 -5.19 -21.73 45.83
N THR A 324 -5.67 -20.98 46.81
CA THR A 324 -7.07 -20.98 47.22
C THR A 324 -7.88 -20.14 46.24
N ASP A 325 -9.11 -20.57 45.93
CA ASP A 325 -10.02 -19.89 44.98
C ASP A 325 -10.16 -18.38 45.30
N GLU A 326 -10.21 -18.02 46.59
CA GLU A 326 -10.33 -16.61 47.04
C GLU A 326 -9.14 -15.73 46.61
N VAL A 327 -7.91 -16.26 46.66
CA VAL A 327 -6.69 -15.49 46.30
C VAL A 327 -6.61 -15.32 44.79
N ALA A 328 -7.04 -16.33 44.03
CA ALA A 328 -7.12 -16.25 42.58
C ALA A 328 -8.16 -15.22 42.12
N ILE A 329 -9.37 -15.27 42.69
CA ILE A 329 -10.44 -14.30 42.40
C ILE A 329 -9.99 -12.88 42.75
N TYR A 330 -9.30 -12.68 43.88
CA TYR A 330 -8.77 -11.36 44.25
C TYR A 330 -7.71 -10.85 43.26
N ALA A 331 -6.81 -11.72 42.78
CA ALA A 331 -5.81 -11.37 41.80
C ALA A 331 -6.43 -11.02 40.43
N ILE A 332 -7.43 -11.78 39.99
CA ILE A 332 -8.13 -11.56 38.73
C ILE A 332 -8.95 -10.27 38.79
N SER A 333 -9.72 -10.07 39.86
CA SER A 333 -10.50 -8.84 40.11
C SER A 333 -9.61 -7.60 40.16
N THR A 334 -8.46 -7.67 40.85
CA THR A 334 -7.49 -6.57 40.89
C THR A 334 -6.89 -6.30 39.49
N GLY A 335 -6.59 -7.36 38.72
CA GLY A 335 -6.09 -7.23 37.35
C GLY A 335 -7.10 -6.59 36.40
N ILE A 336 -8.38 -6.94 36.51
CA ILE A 336 -9.48 -6.35 35.74
C ILE A 336 -9.68 -4.89 36.12
N ALA A 337 -9.62 -4.55 37.41
CA ALA A 337 -9.74 -3.17 37.89
C ALA A 337 -8.59 -2.26 37.41
N ILE A 338 -7.42 -2.84 37.11
CA ILE A 338 -6.28 -2.12 36.53
C ILE A 338 -6.44 -1.86 35.03
N ILE A 339 -7.35 -2.55 34.33
CA ILE A 339 -7.65 -2.25 32.93
C ILE A 339 -8.21 -0.84 32.90
N PRO A 340 -7.44 0.14 32.40
CA PRO A 340 -7.83 1.52 32.53
C PRO A 340 -9.11 1.72 31.73
N GLU A 341 -9.95 2.64 32.21
CA GLU A 341 -11.11 3.27 31.57
C GLU A 341 -10.88 3.79 30.13
N SER A 342 -9.77 3.43 29.48
CA SER A 342 -9.46 3.57 28.06
C SER A 342 -10.52 3.02 27.11
N LEU A 343 -11.49 2.24 27.60
CA LEU A 343 -12.76 1.94 26.94
C LEU A 343 -13.52 3.22 26.55
N ILE A 344 -13.46 4.25 27.39
CA ILE A 344 -14.04 5.57 27.12
C ILE A 344 -13.15 6.35 26.14
N ALA A 345 -11.82 6.32 26.33
CA ALA A 345 -10.88 7.08 25.50
C ALA A 345 -10.76 6.61 24.04
N GLN A 346 -11.15 5.37 23.71
CA GLN A 346 -11.24 4.92 22.30
C GLN A 346 -12.55 5.34 21.62
N VAL A 347 -13.61 5.60 22.38
CA VAL A 347 -14.90 6.06 21.85
C VAL A 347 -14.88 7.58 21.62
N THR A 348 -14.19 8.34 22.48
CA THR A 348 -14.18 9.81 22.43
C THR A 348 -13.65 10.42 21.12
N PRO A 349 -12.54 9.96 20.51
CA PRO A 349 -12.09 10.53 19.23
C PRO A 349 -12.99 10.15 18.05
N PHE A 350 -13.77 9.06 18.15
CA PHE A 350 -14.75 8.68 17.12
C PHE A 350 -16.00 9.56 17.12
N CYS A 351 -16.41 10.07 18.30
CA CYS A 351 -17.52 11.03 18.41
C CYS A 351 -17.12 12.48 18.07
N THR A 352 -15.83 12.84 18.15
CA THR A 352 -15.36 14.22 17.90
C THR A 352 -14.90 14.49 16.46
N GLN A 353 -14.91 13.49 15.56
CA GLN A 353 -14.56 13.64 14.14
C GLN A 353 -15.76 13.59 13.17
N GLN A 354 -16.98 13.84 13.66
CA GLN A 354 -18.10 14.16 12.77
C GLN A 354 -17.96 15.64 12.36
N PRO A 355 -17.79 15.98 11.06
CA PRO A 355 -17.55 17.37 10.68
C PRO A 355 -18.79 18.18 10.99
N MET A 356 -18.63 19.19 11.85
CA MET A 356 -19.48 20.38 11.90
C MET A 356 -19.29 21.13 10.57
N ALA A 357 -19.88 20.59 9.49
CA ALA A 357 -20.00 21.23 8.20
C ALA A 357 -21.48 21.20 7.79
N ALA A 358 -22.31 21.79 8.64
CA ALA A 358 -23.66 22.22 8.31
C ALA A 358 -23.95 23.44 9.20
N ASN A 359 -24.25 24.56 8.54
CA ASN A 359 -24.52 25.91 9.08
C ASN A 359 -23.30 26.78 9.40
N ASN A 360 -22.87 27.57 8.43
CA ASN A 360 -23.23 28.99 8.41
C ASN A 360 -23.01 29.58 7.01
N HIS A 361 -23.92 30.49 6.67
CA HIS A 361 -24.05 31.38 5.51
C HIS A 361 -22.84 31.59 4.58
#